data_AF-A0A0R3NT67-F1
#
_entry.id   AF-A0A0R3NT67-F1
#
_cell.length_a   1.000
_cell.length_b   1.000
_cell.length_c   1.000
_cell.angle_alpha   90.00
_cell.angle_beta   90.00
_cell.angle_gamma   90.00
#
_symmetry.space_group_name_H-M   'P 1'
#
loop_
_entity.id
_entity.type
_entity.pdbx_description
1 polymer ?
#
loop_
_entity_poly.entity_id
_entity_poly.type
_entity_poly.pdbx_seq_one_letter_code
_entity_poly.pdbx_strand_id
1 'polypeptide(L)'
;MPYHRSGDASAQADKLSGIVEESDLYEGFAPHVETSEIKTLDFYNLPKPTGKEPALRSYTEIQQLLQQGKKRDVKNILRENSWPINSPIRAQLWPMLCGQHLTKQQMLDGFYWEMVHQVFGTTELSEKPIMLPAFVDATHCLPYHLTSTGRAVADRIVNVLGYDCPDITYSPVLYPITSILLHFMSEEEAYMCLAGLVGSKEKVFINQTKLQHEVTWKTVMQIAKKHTKSAISYFQRICPGLKLERVFMDWCWWILAGLPFQHLVRIMDCYFHEGIKVLYRVALVVLNLFHKECQSNNEWSPDNIKNDIGNALIKFCKKIPVSPAKLLHAAFSIRGLSTQYISRIFIKTEMLLKSRSVLNSGSKQLIKSRSSDNLPTSQSQVNIQMMSHTLTIRELFTLWSWLPVRITMYQPVLLYTTEEHGCSLTTFYVRVEQHEPTLLMIKTCNNEVFGAYCSSRWFERNVKDDKGQRQAYFGTGETFLFSLYPERAKYPWVGIEGDKDLGHSSELFMAADSKMITIGGGEGQAIWMDENIRFGKTDGCKTFNNPPLCPSGDFEIRVLEVYGFVGI
;
A
#
# COMPACT_ATOMS: atom_id res chain seq x y z
N MET A 1 -67.09 -7.82 -63.84
CA MET A 1 -66.87 -9.26 -64.10
C MET A 1 -65.51 -9.40 -64.76
N PRO A 2 -64.64 -10.36 -64.42
CA PRO A 2 -64.54 -11.20 -63.22
C PRO A 2 -63.13 -11.22 -62.60
N TYR A 3 -63.01 -11.94 -61.49
CA TYR A 3 -61.80 -12.43 -60.84
C TYR A 3 -60.81 -13.13 -61.78
N HIS A 4 -59.50 -12.95 -61.59
CA HIS A 4 -58.62 -14.01 -61.04
C HIS A 4 -57.17 -13.56 -60.79
N ARG A 5 -56.63 -14.09 -59.68
CA ARG A 5 -55.25 -14.06 -59.17
C ARG A 5 -54.24 -14.68 -60.14
N SER A 6 -52.99 -14.21 -60.08
CA SER A 6 -51.78 -14.95 -59.60
C SER A 6 -50.51 -14.50 -60.33
N GLY A 7 -49.41 -14.39 -59.57
CA GLY A 7 -48.05 -14.26 -60.13
C GLY A 7 -47.18 -13.24 -59.42
N ASP A 8 -46.28 -13.72 -58.57
CA ASP A 8 -45.33 -12.99 -57.72
C ASP A 8 -44.54 -11.88 -58.41
N ALA A 9 -44.55 -10.69 -57.79
CA ALA A 9 -43.58 -9.63 -58.00
C ALA A 9 -42.87 -9.36 -56.65
N SER A 10 -41.85 -10.16 -56.34
CA SER A 10 -40.88 -9.84 -55.28
C SER A 10 -39.46 -10.26 -55.70
N ALA A 11 -39.08 -9.86 -56.92
CA ALA A 11 -37.70 -9.97 -57.40
C ALA A 11 -37.06 -8.58 -57.50
N GLN A 12 -37.03 -7.82 -56.39
CA GLN A 12 -36.20 -6.62 -56.25
C GLN A 12 -36.14 -6.10 -54.80
N ALA A 13 -35.80 -6.97 -53.85
CA ALA A 13 -35.48 -6.54 -52.48
C ALA A 13 -34.55 -7.56 -51.80
N ASP A 14 -33.42 -7.89 -52.43
CA ASP A 14 -32.45 -8.83 -51.85
C ASP A 14 -31.00 -8.46 -52.22
N LYS A 15 -30.64 -7.20 -51.97
CA LYS A 15 -29.25 -6.70 -51.96
C LYS A 15 -29.12 -5.51 -51.01
N LEU A 16 -29.41 -5.70 -49.72
CA LEU A 16 -29.05 -4.77 -48.64
C LEU A 16 -29.20 -5.46 -47.27
N SER A 17 -28.44 -6.53 -47.06
CA SER A 17 -28.26 -7.15 -45.73
C SER A 17 -26.81 -7.62 -45.51
N GLY A 18 -25.87 -7.02 -46.26
CA GLY A 18 -24.44 -7.32 -46.20
C GLY A 18 -23.64 -6.19 -45.58
N ILE A 19 -23.94 -5.81 -44.33
CA ILE A 19 -22.98 -5.22 -43.39
C ILE A 19 -23.34 -5.78 -42.02
N VAL A 20 -22.91 -7.02 -41.77
CA VAL A 20 -22.65 -7.43 -40.38
C VAL A 20 -21.38 -6.67 -40.01
N GLU A 21 -21.52 -5.68 -39.13
CA GLU A 21 -20.38 -4.94 -38.59
C GLU A 21 -19.33 -5.93 -38.09
N GLU A 22 -18.05 -5.67 -38.41
CA GLU A 22 -16.88 -6.42 -37.93
C GLU A 22 -16.68 -6.37 -36.39
N SER A 23 -17.71 -6.00 -35.63
CA SER A 23 -17.68 -5.74 -34.18
C SER A 23 -17.82 -6.98 -33.30
N ASP A 24 -18.34 -8.10 -33.82
CA ASP A 24 -18.64 -9.30 -33.01
C ASP A 24 -17.46 -10.29 -32.88
N LEU A 25 -16.27 -9.92 -33.35
CA LEU A 25 -15.11 -10.83 -33.49
C LEU A 25 -13.97 -10.61 -32.46
N TYR A 26 -14.19 -9.82 -31.41
CA TYR A 26 -13.18 -9.60 -30.35
C TYR A 26 -13.62 -10.19 -29.00
N GLU A 27 -13.81 -11.51 -29.05
CA GLU A 27 -14.25 -12.42 -27.99
C GLU A 27 -13.28 -12.45 -26.78
N GLY A 28 -13.77 -12.16 -25.58
CA GLY A 28 -13.20 -12.64 -24.30
C GLY A 28 -12.70 -11.62 -23.28
N PHE A 29 -12.51 -10.34 -23.65
CA PHE A 29 -12.07 -9.28 -22.73
C PHE A 29 -13.18 -8.27 -22.44
N ALA A 30 -13.06 -7.55 -21.33
CA ALA A 30 -13.96 -6.45 -20.97
C ALA A 30 -13.80 -5.24 -21.91
N PRO A 31 -14.84 -4.39 -22.09
CA PRO A 31 -14.82 -3.28 -23.05
C PRO A 31 -13.80 -2.17 -22.73
N HIS A 32 -13.27 -2.12 -21.51
CA HIS A 32 -12.28 -1.13 -21.06
C HIS A 32 -10.82 -1.63 -21.17
N VAL A 33 -10.55 -2.52 -22.11
CA VAL A 33 -9.23 -3.12 -22.40
C VAL A 33 -8.74 -2.75 -23.80
N GLU A 34 -7.50 -2.33 -23.91
CA GLU A 34 -6.82 -2.10 -25.17
C GLU A 34 -6.30 -3.42 -25.77
N THR A 35 -7.08 -4.00 -26.68
CA THR A 35 -6.76 -5.33 -27.25
C THR A 35 -5.68 -5.31 -28.32
N SER A 36 -5.33 -4.15 -28.89
CA SER A 36 -4.30 -3.98 -29.91
C SER A 36 -2.92 -4.45 -29.43
N GLU A 37 -2.54 -4.08 -28.21
CA GLU A 37 -1.26 -4.48 -27.61
C GLU A 37 -1.23 -5.98 -27.29
N ILE A 38 -2.36 -6.54 -26.84
CA ILE A 38 -2.47 -7.98 -26.54
C ILE A 38 -2.34 -8.82 -27.82
N LYS A 39 -2.83 -8.32 -28.97
CA LYS A 39 -2.74 -8.98 -30.28
C LYS A 39 -1.31 -9.09 -30.82
N THR A 40 -0.40 -8.24 -30.39
CA THR A 40 1.02 -8.31 -30.78
C THR A 40 1.83 -9.34 -30.01
N LEU A 41 1.28 -9.90 -28.94
CA LEU A 41 1.86 -11.05 -28.25
C LEU A 41 1.72 -12.28 -29.17
N ASP A 42 2.79 -13.08 -29.30
CA ASP A 42 3.07 -14.17 -30.28
C ASP A 42 1.97 -15.24 -30.57
N PHE A 43 0.74 -15.08 -30.10
CA PHE A 43 -0.38 -16.01 -30.28
C PHE A 43 -0.89 -16.15 -31.71
N TYR A 44 -0.81 -15.13 -32.55
CA TYR A 44 -1.32 -15.23 -33.94
C TYR A 44 -0.37 -15.98 -34.89
N ASN A 45 0.88 -16.21 -34.48
CA ASN A 45 1.93 -16.78 -35.34
C ASN A 45 2.47 -18.15 -34.89
N LEU A 46 1.87 -18.77 -33.87
CA LEU A 46 2.24 -20.13 -33.49
C LEU A 46 1.66 -21.14 -34.51
N PRO A 47 2.49 -22.05 -35.07
CA PRO A 47 1.96 -23.11 -35.91
C PRO A 47 0.97 -23.96 -35.12
N LYS A 48 -0.22 -24.21 -35.70
CA LYS A 48 -1.25 -25.06 -35.10
C LYS A 48 -0.61 -26.41 -34.71
N PRO A 49 -0.72 -26.85 -33.44
CA PRO A 49 -0.14 -28.12 -33.02
C PRO A 49 -0.76 -29.28 -33.80
N THR A 50 0.10 -30.16 -34.32
CA THR A 50 -0.26 -31.28 -35.21
C THR A 50 -0.81 -32.51 -34.47
N GLY A 51 -1.53 -32.32 -33.36
CA GLY A 51 -2.03 -33.42 -32.51
C GLY A 51 -3.44 -33.16 -31.97
N LYS A 52 -4.14 -34.24 -31.57
CA LYS A 52 -5.41 -34.15 -30.82
C LYS A 52 -5.10 -33.62 -29.41
N GLU A 53 -5.15 -32.30 -29.22
CA GLU A 53 -5.15 -31.74 -27.87
C GLU A 53 -6.42 -32.21 -27.12
N PRO A 54 -6.30 -32.56 -25.82
CA PRO A 54 -7.48 -32.87 -25.01
C PRO A 54 -8.40 -31.65 -24.97
N ALA A 55 -9.71 -31.87 -25.10
CA ALA A 55 -10.69 -30.81 -25.04
C ALA A 55 -10.57 -30.03 -23.72
N LEU A 56 -10.51 -28.71 -23.82
CA LEU A 56 -10.46 -27.82 -22.66
C LEU A 56 -11.76 -27.95 -21.86
N ARG A 57 -11.66 -27.97 -20.53
CA ARG A 57 -12.82 -28.07 -19.63
C ARG A 57 -13.65 -26.79 -19.68
N SER A 58 -14.98 -26.94 -19.62
CA SER A 58 -15.93 -25.82 -19.65
C SER A 58 -16.21 -25.25 -18.24
N TYR A 59 -16.79 -24.05 -18.18
CA TYR A 59 -17.21 -23.41 -16.93
C TYR A 59 -18.23 -24.28 -16.15
N THR A 60 -19.23 -24.83 -16.84
CA THR A 60 -20.32 -25.61 -16.23
C THR A 60 -19.80 -26.87 -15.54
N GLU A 61 -18.82 -27.55 -16.12
CA GLU A 61 -18.17 -28.71 -15.49
C GLU A 61 -17.45 -28.32 -14.20
N ILE A 62 -16.75 -27.19 -14.18
CA ILE A 62 -16.03 -26.72 -12.99
C ILE A 62 -17.03 -26.28 -11.91
N GLN A 63 -18.10 -25.59 -12.30
CA GLN A 63 -19.17 -25.18 -11.41
C GLN A 63 -19.83 -26.38 -10.72
N GLN A 64 -20.15 -27.43 -11.47
CA GLN A 64 -20.72 -28.67 -10.92
C GLN A 64 -19.77 -29.34 -9.93
N LEU A 65 -18.48 -29.44 -10.25
CA LEU A 65 -17.48 -30.01 -9.34
C LEU A 65 -17.36 -29.19 -8.04
N LEU A 66 -17.41 -27.86 -8.14
CA LEU A 66 -17.32 -26.98 -6.99
C LEU A 66 -18.56 -27.10 -6.08
N GLN A 67 -19.77 -27.17 -6.66
CA GLN A 67 -21.02 -27.43 -5.94
C GLN A 67 -21.02 -28.79 -5.24
N GLN A 68 -20.40 -29.81 -5.85
CA GLN A 68 -20.18 -31.13 -5.24
C GLN A 68 -19.07 -31.15 -4.17
N GLY A 69 -18.42 -30.02 -3.89
CA GLY A 69 -17.32 -29.94 -2.92
C GLY A 69 -16.00 -30.57 -3.40
N LYS A 70 -15.88 -30.93 -4.68
CA LYS A 70 -14.69 -31.56 -5.29
C LYS A 70 -13.58 -30.53 -5.59
N LYS A 71 -13.19 -29.74 -4.58
CA LYS A 71 -12.19 -28.67 -4.69
C LYS A 71 -10.83 -29.16 -5.21
N ARG A 72 -10.45 -30.41 -4.91
CA ARG A 72 -9.19 -31.00 -5.39
C ARG A 72 -9.18 -31.22 -6.90
N ASP A 73 -10.31 -31.61 -7.48
CA ASP A 73 -10.42 -31.86 -8.92
C ASP A 73 -10.42 -30.54 -9.68
N VAL A 74 -11.18 -29.55 -9.19
CA VAL A 74 -11.15 -28.16 -9.68
C VAL A 74 -9.72 -27.61 -9.69
N LYS A 75 -9.00 -27.75 -8.57
CA LYS A 75 -7.60 -27.35 -8.47
C LYS A 75 -6.73 -27.99 -9.56
N ASN A 76 -6.85 -29.29 -9.80
CA ASN A 76 -6.04 -29.95 -10.82
C ASN A 76 -6.41 -29.46 -12.23
N ILE A 77 -7.70 -29.27 -12.51
CA ILE A 77 -8.19 -28.69 -13.77
C ILE A 77 -7.55 -27.32 -14.01
N LEU A 78 -7.60 -26.40 -13.04
CA LEU A 78 -7.05 -25.04 -13.17
C LEU A 78 -5.55 -25.01 -13.46
N ARG A 79 -4.80 -25.97 -12.91
CA ARG A 79 -3.35 -26.11 -13.11
C ARG A 79 -2.99 -26.64 -14.49
N GLU A 80 -3.79 -27.54 -15.04
CA GLU A 80 -3.49 -28.27 -16.28
C GLU A 80 -4.18 -27.67 -17.52
N ASN A 81 -5.38 -27.11 -17.37
CA ASN A 81 -6.14 -26.53 -18.47
C ASN A 81 -5.62 -25.13 -18.79
N SER A 82 -5.01 -24.98 -19.96
CA SER A 82 -4.45 -23.72 -20.41
C SER A 82 -5.40 -23.03 -21.38
N TRP A 83 -6.49 -22.47 -20.86
CA TRP A 83 -7.42 -21.69 -21.69
C TRP A 83 -6.68 -20.50 -22.34
N PRO A 84 -6.91 -20.25 -23.66
CA PRO A 84 -6.40 -19.08 -24.36
C PRO A 84 -6.67 -17.79 -23.59
N ILE A 85 -5.81 -16.79 -23.79
CA ILE A 85 -5.92 -15.51 -23.07
C ILE A 85 -7.26 -14.81 -23.36
N ASN A 86 -7.76 -14.92 -24.59
CA ASN A 86 -9.03 -14.40 -25.07
C ASN A 86 -10.22 -15.35 -24.82
N SER A 87 -10.08 -16.38 -23.97
CA SER A 87 -11.20 -17.26 -23.68
C SER A 87 -12.24 -16.55 -22.81
N PRO A 88 -13.54 -16.55 -23.18
CA PRO A 88 -14.60 -15.90 -22.40
C PRO A 88 -14.89 -16.61 -21.07
N ILE A 89 -14.28 -17.79 -20.83
CA ILE A 89 -14.51 -18.56 -19.61
C ILE A 89 -14.21 -17.78 -18.34
N ARG A 90 -13.22 -16.87 -18.38
CA ARG A 90 -12.74 -16.13 -17.19
C ARG A 90 -13.77 -15.14 -16.64
N ALA A 91 -14.60 -14.58 -17.52
CA ALA A 91 -15.71 -13.71 -17.12
C ALA A 91 -16.67 -14.40 -16.13
N GLN A 92 -16.85 -15.72 -16.26
CA GLN A 92 -17.71 -16.51 -15.35
C GLN A 92 -16.90 -17.25 -14.28
N LEU A 93 -15.73 -17.78 -14.65
CA LEU A 93 -14.91 -18.61 -13.78
C LEU A 93 -14.32 -17.82 -12.62
N TRP A 94 -13.76 -16.63 -12.86
CA TRP A 94 -13.09 -15.87 -11.80
C TRP A 94 -14.05 -15.36 -10.72
N PRO A 95 -15.21 -14.77 -11.04
CA PRO A 95 -16.21 -14.42 -10.02
C PRO A 95 -16.61 -15.62 -9.16
N MET A 96 -16.85 -16.79 -9.76
CA MET A 96 -17.16 -18.02 -9.02
C MET A 96 -15.99 -18.46 -8.12
N LEU A 97 -14.74 -18.38 -8.61
CA LEU A 97 -13.57 -18.78 -7.83
C LEU A 97 -13.30 -17.84 -6.65
N CYS A 98 -13.42 -16.52 -6.83
CA CYS A 98 -13.28 -15.55 -5.75
C CYS A 98 -14.45 -15.66 -4.76
N GLY A 99 -15.67 -15.79 -5.27
CA GLY A 99 -16.90 -15.82 -4.48
C GLY A 99 -17.02 -17.01 -3.53
N GLN A 100 -16.29 -18.11 -3.78
CA GLN A 100 -16.26 -19.25 -2.86
C GLN A 100 -15.65 -18.92 -1.48
N HIS A 101 -14.96 -17.78 -1.35
CA HIS A 101 -14.31 -17.33 -0.12
C HIS A 101 -15.04 -16.18 0.58
N LEU A 102 -16.10 -15.64 -0.02
CA LEU A 102 -16.92 -14.57 0.57
C LEU A 102 -17.57 -15.04 1.88
N THR A 103 -17.62 -14.16 2.86
CA THR A 103 -18.50 -14.34 4.02
C THR A 103 -19.86 -13.73 3.71
N LYS A 104 -20.95 -14.40 4.11
CA LYS A 104 -22.36 -14.20 3.69
C LYS A 104 -22.92 -12.76 3.64
N GLN A 105 -22.23 -11.74 4.14
CA GLN A 105 -22.74 -10.37 4.29
C GLN A 105 -22.63 -9.47 3.04
N GLN A 106 -21.82 -9.83 2.03
CA GLN A 106 -21.59 -8.95 0.86
C GLN A 106 -22.50 -9.23 -0.35
N MET A 107 -23.49 -10.13 -0.24
CA MET A 107 -24.40 -10.49 -1.35
C MET A 107 -25.61 -9.55 -1.50
N LEU A 108 -25.51 -8.30 -1.06
CA LEU A 108 -26.57 -7.32 -1.29
C LEU A 108 -26.35 -6.71 -2.68
N ASP A 109 -27.26 -7.02 -3.60
CA ASP A 109 -27.29 -6.43 -4.93
C ASP A 109 -27.30 -4.89 -4.82
N GLY A 110 -26.42 -4.23 -5.57
CA GLY A 110 -26.27 -2.77 -5.53
C GLY A 110 -25.49 -2.20 -4.35
N PHE A 111 -24.98 -3.01 -3.41
CA PHE A 111 -24.16 -2.51 -2.28
C PHE A 111 -22.94 -1.72 -2.75
N TYR A 112 -22.28 -2.19 -3.82
CA TYR A 112 -21.13 -1.49 -4.39
C TYR A 112 -21.50 -0.07 -4.84
N TRP A 113 -22.62 0.07 -5.56
CA TRP A 113 -23.08 1.37 -6.07
C TRP A 113 -23.53 2.31 -4.96
N GLU A 114 -24.07 1.78 -3.86
CA GLU A 114 -24.34 2.57 -2.66
C GLU A 114 -23.03 3.14 -2.07
N MET A 115 -21.97 2.31 -1.96
CA MET A 115 -20.67 2.78 -1.48
C MET A 115 -20.03 3.79 -2.43
N VAL A 116 -20.14 3.60 -3.76
CA VAL A 116 -19.70 4.59 -4.75
C VAL A 116 -20.39 5.93 -4.50
N HIS A 117 -21.70 5.93 -4.29
CA HIS A 117 -22.44 7.17 -4.00
C HIS A 117 -22.04 7.79 -2.66
N GLN A 118 -21.74 6.99 -1.64
CA GLN A 118 -21.27 7.52 -0.35
C GLN A 118 -19.89 8.17 -0.44
N VAL A 119 -18.97 7.59 -1.22
CA VAL A 119 -17.59 8.09 -1.36
C VAL A 119 -17.51 9.29 -2.32
N PHE A 120 -18.21 9.24 -3.45
CA PHE A 120 -18.06 10.21 -4.55
C PHE A 120 -19.27 11.13 -4.74
N GLY A 121 -20.41 10.83 -4.12
CA GLY A 121 -21.67 11.58 -4.30
C GLY A 121 -22.36 11.37 -5.66
N THR A 122 -21.78 10.57 -6.54
CA THR A 122 -22.29 10.28 -7.90
C THR A 122 -21.79 8.93 -8.39
N THR A 123 -22.52 8.32 -9.32
CA THR A 123 -22.09 7.11 -10.06
C THR A 123 -21.36 7.45 -11.37
N GLU A 124 -21.36 8.72 -11.77
CA GLU A 124 -20.59 9.19 -12.93
C GLU A 124 -19.09 8.99 -12.69
N LEU A 125 -18.39 8.46 -13.69
CA LEU A 125 -16.96 8.21 -13.61
C LEU A 125 -16.21 9.52 -13.90
N SER A 126 -15.31 9.92 -13.00
CA SER A 126 -14.47 11.11 -13.20
C SER A 126 -13.52 10.91 -14.37
N GLU A 127 -13.48 11.88 -15.29
CA GLU A 127 -12.46 11.95 -16.35
C GLU A 127 -11.08 12.38 -15.82
N LYS A 128 -11.06 13.07 -14.66
CA LYS A 128 -9.83 13.49 -14.00
C LYS A 128 -9.32 12.37 -13.09
N PRO A 129 -7.98 12.15 -13.01
CA PRO A 129 -7.40 11.20 -12.08
C PRO A 129 -7.85 11.51 -10.65
N ILE A 130 -8.39 10.51 -9.97
CA ILE A 130 -8.80 10.63 -8.57
C ILE A 130 -7.63 10.26 -7.66
N MET A 131 -7.60 10.86 -6.47
CA MET A 131 -6.59 10.50 -5.46
C MET A 131 -6.83 9.05 -5.00
N LEU A 132 -5.73 8.29 -4.88
CA LEU A 132 -5.79 6.92 -4.40
C LEU A 132 -5.56 6.86 -2.88
N PRO A 133 -6.13 5.87 -2.17
CA PRO A 133 -5.90 5.67 -0.74
C PRO A 133 -4.44 5.39 -0.39
N ALA A 134 -3.98 5.81 0.79
CA ALA A 134 -2.57 5.70 1.20
C ALA A 134 -1.99 4.27 1.26
N PHE A 135 -2.85 3.25 1.31
CA PHE A 135 -2.38 1.85 1.32
C PHE A 135 -1.85 1.38 -0.05
N VAL A 136 -2.12 2.10 -1.15
CA VAL A 136 -1.56 1.75 -2.46
C VAL A 136 -0.11 2.20 -2.57
N ASP A 137 0.66 1.45 -3.35
CA ASP A 137 1.98 1.91 -3.77
C ASP A 137 1.86 2.66 -5.10
N ALA A 138 2.03 3.97 -5.06
CA ALA A 138 1.94 4.84 -6.24
C ALA A 138 2.92 4.44 -7.36
N THR A 139 4.03 3.77 -7.03
CA THR A 139 4.98 3.28 -8.04
C THR A 139 4.53 2.00 -8.75
N HIS A 140 3.56 1.29 -8.17
CA HIS A 140 3.07 -0.01 -8.65
C HIS A 140 1.55 -0.06 -8.87
N CYS A 141 0.94 1.07 -9.26
CA CYS A 141 -0.40 1.11 -9.84
C CYS A 141 -0.40 0.56 -11.27
N LEU A 142 -0.10 -0.74 -11.42
CA LEU A 142 0.13 -1.40 -12.71
C LEU A 142 -1.18 -1.54 -13.52
N PRO A 143 -1.35 -0.81 -14.64
CA PRO A 143 -2.60 -0.84 -15.41
C PRO A 143 -2.67 -1.99 -16.42
N TYR A 144 -1.54 -2.60 -16.75
CA TYR A 144 -1.39 -3.55 -17.86
C TYR A 144 -1.97 -2.99 -19.15
N HIS A 145 -3.02 -3.60 -19.70
CA HIS A 145 -3.67 -3.20 -20.96
C HIS A 145 -5.01 -2.50 -20.74
N LEU A 146 -5.28 -1.96 -19.54
CA LEU A 146 -6.47 -1.15 -19.30
C LEU A 146 -6.40 0.18 -20.03
N THR A 147 -7.53 0.60 -20.61
CA THR A 147 -7.68 1.95 -21.17
C THR A 147 -7.68 3.01 -20.07
N SER A 148 -7.73 4.30 -20.44
CA SER A 148 -7.93 5.39 -19.45
C SER A 148 -9.19 5.17 -18.61
N THR A 149 -10.29 4.75 -19.24
CA THR A 149 -11.54 4.39 -18.55
C THR A 149 -11.33 3.22 -17.61
N GLY A 150 -10.66 2.15 -18.05
CA GLY A 150 -10.37 0.99 -17.20
C GLY A 150 -9.52 1.35 -15.97
N ARG A 151 -8.56 2.28 -16.12
CA ARG A 151 -7.77 2.80 -15.00
C ARG A 151 -8.62 3.62 -14.03
N ALA A 152 -9.48 4.52 -14.54
CA ALA A 152 -10.38 5.29 -13.68
C ALA A 152 -11.36 4.38 -12.91
N VAL A 153 -11.82 3.29 -13.54
CA VAL A 153 -12.61 2.24 -12.87
C VAL A 153 -11.80 1.55 -11.77
N ALA A 154 -10.55 1.17 -12.04
CA ALA A 154 -9.67 0.60 -11.02
C ALA A 154 -9.46 1.57 -9.83
N ASP A 155 -9.21 2.85 -10.12
CA ASP A 155 -9.05 3.89 -9.10
C ASP A 155 -10.28 3.98 -8.18
N ARG A 156 -11.49 3.93 -8.79
CA ARG A 156 -12.75 4.00 -8.07
C ARG A 156 -12.97 2.77 -7.17
N ILE A 157 -12.76 1.56 -7.71
CA ILE A 157 -12.86 0.32 -6.94
C ILE A 157 -11.94 0.35 -5.72
N VAL A 158 -10.70 0.79 -5.89
CA VAL A 158 -9.71 0.82 -4.81
C VAL A 158 -10.08 1.84 -3.73
N ASN A 159 -10.63 3.00 -4.12
CA ASN A 159 -11.16 3.97 -3.17
C ASN A 159 -12.36 3.41 -2.38
N VAL A 160 -13.30 2.75 -3.06
CA VAL A 160 -14.46 2.12 -2.40
C VAL A 160 -14.02 1.02 -1.43
N LEU A 161 -13.07 0.16 -1.82
CA LEU A 161 -12.49 -0.84 -0.91
C LEU A 161 -11.80 -0.21 0.29
N GLY A 162 -11.10 0.92 0.10
CA GLY A 162 -10.48 1.65 1.20
C GLY A 162 -11.47 2.20 2.21
N TYR A 163 -12.65 2.61 1.73
CA TYR A 163 -13.73 3.08 2.58
C TYR A 163 -14.45 1.93 3.31
N ASP A 164 -14.76 0.83 2.61
CA ASP A 164 -15.45 -0.34 3.20
C ASP A 164 -14.55 -1.17 4.13
N CYS A 165 -13.24 -1.19 3.88
CA CYS A 165 -12.26 -2.00 4.61
C CYS A 165 -11.18 -1.13 5.27
N PRO A 166 -11.48 -0.44 6.39
CA PRO A 166 -10.53 0.48 7.06
C PRO A 166 -9.29 -0.23 7.65
N ASP A 167 -9.35 -1.56 7.84
CA ASP A 167 -8.20 -2.36 8.30
C ASP A 167 -7.07 -2.46 7.25
N ILE A 168 -7.35 -2.10 5.99
CA ILE A 168 -6.34 -2.04 4.92
C ILE A 168 -5.50 -0.78 5.08
N THR A 169 -4.32 -0.95 5.67
CA THR A 169 -3.36 0.15 5.93
C THR A 169 -2.17 0.13 4.99
N TYR A 170 -1.87 -1.01 4.36
CA TYR A 170 -0.82 -1.14 3.35
C TYR A 170 -1.03 -2.39 2.49
N SER A 171 -1.33 -2.18 1.20
CA SER A 171 -1.61 -3.26 0.26
C SER A 171 -1.17 -2.92 -1.17
N PRO A 172 0.15 -2.95 -1.45
CA PRO A 172 0.68 -2.64 -2.78
C PRO A 172 0.18 -3.58 -3.89
N VAL A 173 -0.25 -4.79 -3.53
CA VAL A 173 -0.71 -5.83 -4.48
C VAL A 173 -2.18 -5.65 -4.91
N LEU A 174 -2.96 -4.88 -4.15
CA LEU A 174 -4.41 -4.75 -4.36
C LEU A 174 -4.73 -4.09 -5.72
N TYR A 175 -4.07 -2.99 -6.05
CA TYR A 175 -4.29 -2.28 -7.31
C TYR A 175 -3.91 -3.14 -8.54
N PRO A 176 -2.74 -3.80 -8.61
CA PRO A 176 -2.43 -4.76 -9.68
C PRO A 176 -3.46 -5.87 -9.86
N ILE A 177 -3.99 -6.46 -8.78
CA ILE A 177 -5.01 -7.52 -8.88
C ILE A 177 -6.34 -6.95 -9.39
N THR A 178 -6.73 -5.77 -8.92
CA THR A 178 -7.90 -5.04 -9.44
C THR A 178 -7.80 -4.87 -10.95
N SER A 179 -6.64 -4.39 -11.40
CA SER A 179 -6.41 -4.18 -12.83
C SER A 179 -6.48 -5.48 -13.62
N ILE A 180 -5.93 -6.60 -13.11
CA ILE A 180 -6.03 -7.91 -13.77
C ILE A 180 -7.48 -8.40 -13.87
N LEU A 181 -8.28 -8.27 -12.80
CA LEU A 181 -9.69 -8.68 -12.79
C LEU A 181 -10.49 -7.93 -13.87
N LEU A 182 -10.30 -6.62 -13.96
CA LEU A 182 -10.95 -5.74 -14.93
C LEU A 182 -10.64 -6.10 -16.39
N HIS A 183 -9.66 -6.96 -16.69
CA HIS A 183 -9.50 -7.43 -18.07
C HIS A 183 -10.64 -8.36 -18.53
N PHE A 184 -11.38 -8.97 -17.60
CA PHE A 184 -12.31 -10.07 -17.90
C PHE A 184 -13.72 -9.88 -17.32
N MET A 185 -13.98 -8.84 -16.55
CA MET A 185 -15.27 -8.63 -15.89
C MET A 185 -15.59 -7.15 -15.72
N SER A 186 -16.83 -6.86 -15.32
CA SER A 186 -17.28 -5.51 -15.01
C SER A 186 -16.69 -4.97 -13.70
N GLU A 187 -16.93 -3.68 -13.46
CA GLU A 187 -16.47 -2.97 -12.27
C GLU A 187 -16.98 -3.60 -10.96
N GLU A 188 -18.29 -3.84 -10.87
CA GLU A 188 -18.91 -4.40 -9.66
C GLU A 188 -18.48 -5.85 -9.43
N GLU A 189 -18.35 -6.66 -10.49
CA GLU A 189 -17.84 -8.03 -10.38
C GLU A 189 -16.39 -8.05 -9.88
N ALA A 190 -15.55 -7.11 -10.34
CA ALA A 190 -14.17 -6.97 -9.88
C ALA A 190 -14.11 -6.57 -8.40
N TYR A 191 -14.95 -5.62 -7.97
CA TYR A 191 -15.09 -5.26 -6.55
C TYR A 191 -15.49 -6.48 -5.70
N MET A 192 -16.52 -7.22 -6.12
CA MET A 192 -17.02 -8.40 -5.40
C MET A 192 -15.96 -9.50 -5.30
N CYS A 193 -15.16 -9.69 -6.35
CA CYS A 193 -14.00 -10.56 -6.30
C CYS A 193 -13.01 -10.11 -5.22
N LEU A 194 -12.59 -8.84 -5.26
CA LEU A 194 -11.61 -8.28 -4.32
C LEU A 194 -12.10 -8.35 -2.88
N ALA A 195 -13.35 -7.99 -2.62
CA ALA A 195 -13.96 -8.06 -1.30
C ALA A 195 -13.91 -9.49 -0.74
N GLY A 196 -14.17 -10.51 -1.57
CA GLY A 196 -14.03 -11.92 -1.20
C GLY A 196 -12.60 -12.37 -0.92
N LEU A 197 -11.61 -11.84 -1.67
CA LEU A 197 -10.20 -12.16 -1.48
C LEU A 197 -9.61 -11.46 -0.24
N VAL A 198 -10.00 -10.21 0.02
CA VAL A 198 -9.61 -9.40 1.19
C VAL A 198 -10.25 -9.98 2.46
N GLY A 199 -11.55 -10.29 2.43
CA GLY A 199 -12.31 -10.81 3.57
C GLY A 199 -12.13 -12.31 3.85
N SER A 200 -11.27 -13.01 3.09
CA SER A 200 -11.11 -14.46 3.24
C SER A 200 -10.50 -14.84 4.61
N LYS A 201 -11.19 -15.73 5.34
CA LYS A 201 -10.76 -16.21 6.66
C LYS A 201 -9.94 -17.50 6.63
N GLU A 202 -10.10 -18.30 5.57
CA GLU A 202 -9.42 -19.61 5.45
C GLU A 202 -8.09 -19.51 4.70
N LYS A 203 -8.04 -18.69 3.64
CA LYS A 203 -6.88 -18.57 2.75
C LYS A 203 -6.41 -17.13 2.70
N VAL A 204 -5.10 -16.96 2.73
CA VAL A 204 -4.49 -15.65 2.50
C VAL A 204 -4.35 -15.43 1.00
N PHE A 205 -4.88 -14.31 0.52
CA PHE A 205 -4.71 -13.82 -0.85
C PHE A 205 -3.91 -12.51 -0.83
N ILE A 206 -4.52 -11.46 -0.29
CA ILE A 206 -3.99 -10.09 -0.29
C ILE A 206 -3.60 -9.71 1.13
N ASN A 207 -2.35 -9.30 1.32
CA ASN A 207 -1.88 -8.72 2.57
C ASN A 207 -2.39 -7.28 2.71
N GLN A 208 -2.80 -6.89 3.91
CA GLN A 208 -3.52 -5.63 4.17
C GLN A 208 -2.75 -4.68 5.08
N THR A 209 -1.66 -5.13 5.71
CA THR A 209 -0.83 -4.33 6.62
C THR A 209 0.66 -4.45 6.30
N LYS A 210 1.46 -3.45 6.71
CA LYS A 210 2.93 -3.46 6.57
C LYS A 210 3.55 -4.67 7.26
N LEU A 211 3.05 -5.04 8.44
CA LEU A 211 3.51 -6.22 9.18
C LEU A 211 3.25 -7.51 8.40
N GLN A 212 2.04 -7.70 7.87
CA GLN A 212 1.72 -8.88 7.04
C GLN A 212 2.62 -8.94 5.81
N HIS A 213 2.80 -7.80 5.13
CA HIS A 213 3.72 -7.69 4.00
C HIS A 213 5.16 -8.10 4.39
N GLU A 214 5.66 -7.61 5.53
CA GLU A 214 7.01 -7.93 6.01
C GLU A 214 7.19 -9.41 6.34
N VAL A 215 6.24 -9.98 7.08
CA VAL A 215 6.26 -11.41 7.43
C VAL A 215 6.21 -12.27 6.18
N THR A 216 5.41 -11.88 5.18
CA THR A 216 5.28 -12.62 3.92
C THR A 216 6.59 -12.67 3.15
N TRP A 217 7.24 -11.54 2.87
CA TRP A 217 8.48 -11.58 2.08
C TRP A 217 9.61 -12.28 2.84
N LYS A 218 9.67 -12.16 4.17
CA LYS A 218 10.62 -12.94 4.98
C LYS A 218 10.31 -14.43 4.94
N THR A 219 9.04 -14.81 4.94
CA THR A 219 8.62 -16.21 4.79
C THR A 219 9.07 -16.76 3.43
N VAL A 220 8.86 -16.01 2.34
CA VAL A 220 9.34 -16.37 0.99
C VAL A 220 10.86 -16.52 0.98
N MET A 221 11.59 -15.59 1.60
CA MET A 221 13.05 -15.67 1.72
C MET A 221 13.51 -16.94 2.47
N GLN A 222 12.86 -17.29 3.58
CA GLN A 222 13.20 -18.50 4.35
C GLN A 222 12.93 -19.78 3.55
N ILE A 223 11.82 -19.82 2.80
CA ILE A 223 11.50 -20.92 1.91
C ILE A 223 12.53 -21.02 0.78
N ALA A 224 12.91 -19.89 0.17
CA ALA A 224 13.92 -19.84 -0.89
C ALA A 224 15.30 -20.34 -0.41
N LYS A 225 15.74 -19.94 0.79
CA LYS A 225 16.99 -20.46 1.39
C LYS A 225 17.04 -22.00 1.47
N LYS A 226 15.88 -22.67 1.55
CA LYS A 226 15.78 -24.13 1.54
C LYS A 226 15.60 -24.71 0.14
N HIS A 227 14.71 -24.14 -0.67
CA HIS A 227 14.27 -24.73 -1.95
C HIS A 227 15.09 -24.27 -3.16
N THR A 228 15.74 -23.12 -3.09
CA THR A 228 16.53 -22.51 -4.18
C THR A 228 17.92 -22.12 -3.69
N LYS A 229 18.49 -22.93 -2.78
CA LYS A 229 19.77 -22.67 -2.10
C LYS A 229 20.90 -22.32 -3.08
N SER A 230 21.00 -23.02 -4.21
CA SER A 230 22.03 -22.76 -5.23
C SER A 230 21.94 -21.34 -5.81
N ALA A 231 20.74 -20.86 -6.11
CA ALA A 231 20.51 -19.50 -6.60
C ALA A 231 20.89 -18.45 -5.53
N ILE A 232 20.49 -18.68 -4.28
CA ILE A 232 20.78 -17.78 -3.16
C ILE A 232 22.29 -17.69 -2.89
N SER A 233 22.97 -18.84 -2.81
CA SER A 233 24.42 -18.88 -2.64
C SER A 233 25.15 -18.21 -3.82
N TYR A 234 24.62 -18.34 -5.04
CA TYR A 234 25.18 -17.69 -6.22
C TYR A 234 25.11 -16.17 -6.11
N PHE A 235 23.96 -15.59 -5.73
CA PHE A 235 23.82 -14.14 -5.54
C PHE A 235 24.81 -13.58 -4.51
N GLN A 236 24.95 -14.26 -3.37
CA GLN A 236 25.89 -13.85 -2.32
C GLN A 236 27.35 -13.98 -2.75
N ARG A 237 27.66 -14.90 -3.68
CA ARG A 237 29.02 -15.08 -4.21
C ARG A 237 29.39 -13.99 -5.21
N ILE A 238 28.49 -13.62 -6.12
CA ILE A 238 28.76 -12.59 -7.15
C ILE A 238 28.64 -11.16 -6.62
N CYS A 239 27.93 -10.96 -5.51
CA CYS A 239 27.78 -9.67 -4.84
C CYS A 239 28.08 -9.82 -3.34
N PRO A 240 29.37 -9.78 -2.94
CA PRO A 240 29.76 -9.84 -1.53
C PRO A 240 29.13 -8.70 -0.72
N GLY A 241 28.55 -9.01 0.44
CA GLY A 241 27.85 -8.02 1.28
C GLY A 241 26.39 -7.77 0.89
N LEU A 242 25.86 -8.46 -0.14
CA LEU A 242 24.45 -8.40 -0.51
C LEU A 242 23.54 -8.79 0.68
N LYS A 243 22.66 -7.86 1.04
CA LYS A 243 21.54 -8.13 1.95
C LYS A 243 20.39 -8.73 1.14
N LEU A 244 20.16 -10.04 1.26
CA LEU A 244 19.09 -10.75 0.57
C LEU A 244 17.71 -10.13 0.84
N GLU A 245 17.53 -9.52 2.00
CA GLU A 245 16.32 -8.79 2.38
C GLU A 245 15.92 -7.76 1.31
N ARG A 246 16.89 -7.00 0.76
CA ARG A 246 16.61 -6.01 -0.29
C ARG A 246 16.05 -6.64 -1.56
N VAL A 247 16.53 -7.84 -1.91
CA VAL A 247 16.05 -8.56 -3.10
C VAL A 247 14.66 -9.14 -2.86
N PHE A 248 14.42 -9.71 -1.67
CA PHE A 248 13.15 -10.38 -1.37
C PHE A 248 12.02 -9.43 -1.01
N MET A 249 12.26 -8.18 -0.62
CA MET A 249 11.21 -7.18 -0.44
C MET A 249 10.36 -7.03 -1.72
N ASP A 250 10.98 -7.16 -2.89
CA ASP A 250 10.33 -7.01 -4.20
C ASP A 250 9.87 -8.34 -4.82
N TRP A 251 9.79 -9.44 -4.05
CA TRP A 251 9.52 -10.78 -4.58
C TRP A 251 8.22 -10.88 -5.40
N CYS A 252 7.18 -10.12 -5.03
CA CYS A 252 5.90 -10.11 -5.74
C CYS A 252 5.99 -9.35 -7.07
N TRP A 253 6.92 -8.41 -7.20
CA TRP A 253 7.13 -7.63 -8.41
C TRP A 253 7.81 -8.42 -9.52
N TRP A 254 8.59 -9.46 -9.18
CA TRP A 254 9.06 -10.43 -10.18
C TRP A 254 7.90 -11.07 -10.95
N ILE A 255 6.77 -11.23 -10.26
CA ILE A 255 5.55 -11.80 -10.82
C ILE A 255 4.76 -10.67 -11.48
N LEU A 256 4.19 -9.76 -10.67
CA LEU A 256 3.18 -8.77 -11.11
C LEU A 256 3.73 -7.70 -12.05
N ALA A 257 4.96 -7.21 -11.84
CA ALA A 257 5.58 -6.19 -12.70
C ALA A 257 6.58 -6.80 -13.72
N GLY A 258 6.94 -8.07 -13.54
CA GLY A 258 7.97 -8.75 -14.30
C GLY A 258 7.42 -9.67 -15.38
N LEU A 259 6.55 -10.62 -15.02
CA LEU A 259 6.12 -11.65 -15.97
C LEU A 259 5.19 -11.08 -17.06
N PRO A 260 5.23 -11.63 -18.29
CA PRO A 260 4.28 -11.27 -19.33
C PRO A 260 2.83 -11.53 -18.90
N PHE A 261 1.89 -10.74 -19.41
CA PHE A 261 0.48 -10.78 -19.01
C PHE A 261 -0.16 -12.17 -19.14
N GLN A 262 0.18 -12.93 -20.19
CA GLN A 262 -0.26 -14.32 -20.38
C GLN A 262 0.14 -15.27 -19.23
N HIS A 263 1.31 -15.07 -18.63
CA HIS A 263 1.76 -15.85 -17.49
C HIS A 263 0.98 -15.43 -16.25
N LEU A 264 0.77 -14.13 -16.06
CA LEU A 264 -0.05 -13.59 -14.97
C LEU A 264 -1.44 -14.20 -14.99
N VAL A 265 -2.13 -14.20 -16.13
CA VAL A 265 -3.49 -14.73 -16.23
C VAL A 265 -3.56 -16.21 -15.87
N ARG A 266 -2.62 -17.03 -16.34
CA ARG A 266 -2.55 -18.46 -15.97
C ARG A 266 -2.22 -18.68 -14.49
N ILE A 267 -1.39 -17.81 -13.90
CA ILE A 267 -1.14 -17.80 -12.46
C ILE A 267 -2.42 -17.45 -11.69
N MET A 268 -3.17 -16.46 -12.16
CA MET A 268 -4.40 -15.98 -11.52
C MET A 268 -5.51 -17.04 -11.52
N ASP A 269 -5.65 -17.82 -12.59
CA ASP A 269 -6.57 -18.97 -12.67
C ASP A 269 -6.37 -19.93 -11.47
N CYS A 270 -5.13 -20.15 -11.03
CA CYS A 270 -4.82 -20.99 -9.86
C CYS A 270 -4.88 -20.21 -8.55
N TYR A 271 -4.40 -18.96 -8.55
CA TYR A 271 -4.31 -18.12 -7.37
C TYR A 271 -5.68 -17.87 -6.75
N PHE A 272 -6.73 -17.56 -7.53
CA PHE A 272 -8.08 -17.32 -7.00
C PHE A 272 -8.71 -18.55 -6.32
N HIS A 273 -8.20 -19.76 -6.58
CA HIS A 273 -8.65 -20.97 -5.90
C HIS A 273 -7.75 -21.37 -4.71
N GLU A 274 -6.44 -21.23 -4.85
CA GLU A 274 -5.46 -21.77 -3.89
C GLU A 274 -4.82 -20.75 -2.94
N GLY A 275 -4.87 -19.46 -3.28
CA GLY A 275 -4.31 -18.36 -2.51
C GLY A 275 -2.83 -18.06 -2.78
N ILE A 276 -2.25 -17.21 -1.94
CA ILE A 276 -0.90 -16.63 -2.07
C ILE A 276 0.23 -17.66 -2.24
N LYS A 277 -0.01 -18.90 -1.81
CA LYS A 277 0.93 -20.01 -1.98
C LYS A 277 1.27 -20.31 -3.45
N VAL A 278 0.38 -20.00 -4.39
CA VAL A 278 0.68 -20.10 -5.83
C VAL A 278 1.83 -19.14 -6.18
N LEU A 279 1.76 -17.91 -5.70
CA LEU A 279 2.79 -16.90 -5.93
C LEU A 279 4.14 -17.32 -5.31
N TYR A 280 4.12 -17.93 -4.11
CA TYR A 280 5.36 -18.46 -3.50
C TYR A 280 6.03 -19.50 -4.40
N ARG A 281 5.25 -20.40 -5.01
CA ARG A 281 5.79 -21.43 -5.91
C ARG A 281 6.40 -20.81 -7.15
N VAL A 282 5.71 -19.85 -7.77
CA VAL A 282 6.19 -19.15 -8.96
C VAL A 282 7.49 -18.40 -8.66
N ALA A 283 7.58 -17.69 -7.53
CA ALA A 283 8.80 -16.97 -7.14
C ALA A 283 10.02 -17.91 -7.01
N LEU A 284 9.84 -19.12 -6.47
CA LEU A 284 10.92 -20.12 -6.41
C LEU A 284 11.34 -20.63 -7.80
N VAL A 285 10.38 -20.81 -8.71
CA VAL A 285 10.69 -21.19 -10.10
C VAL A 285 11.45 -20.07 -10.82
N VAL A 286 11.02 -18.82 -10.66
CA VAL A 286 11.72 -17.64 -11.21
C VAL A 286 13.18 -17.63 -10.76
N LEU A 287 13.44 -17.80 -9.46
CA LEU A 287 14.81 -17.86 -8.92
C LEU A 287 15.65 -18.99 -9.54
N ASN A 288 15.07 -20.19 -9.69
CA ASN A 288 15.78 -21.32 -10.29
C ASN A 288 16.05 -21.12 -11.79
N LEU A 289 15.08 -20.59 -12.54
CA LEU A 289 15.24 -20.30 -13.96
C LEU A 289 16.26 -19.18 -14.18
N PHE A 290 16.19 -18.10 -13.39
CA PHE A 290 17.17 -17.02 -13.47
C PHE A 290 18.58 -17.52 -13.17
N HIS A 291 18.75 -18.34 -12.12
CA HIS A 291 20.04 -18.93 -11.79
C HIS A 291 20.57 -19.83 -12.92
N LYS A 292 19.70 -20.61 -13.57
CA LYS A 292 20.07 -21.42 -14.73
C LYS A 292 20.56 -20.54 -15.88
N GLU A 293 19.85 -19.46 -16.19
CA GLU A 293 20.25 -18.52 -17.25
C GLU A 293 21.56 -17.81 -16.93
N CYS A 294 21.82 -17.45 -15.66
CA CYS A 294 23.10 -16.88 -15.24
C CYS A 294 24.31 -17.79 -15.50
N GLN A 295 24.09 -19.09 -15.71
CA GLN A 295 25.16 -20.06 -16.00
C GLN A 295 25.47 -20.19 -17.50
N SER A 296 24.52 -19.86 -18.37
CA SER A 296 24.60 -20.17 -19.81
C SER A 296 24.39 -18.97 -20.73
N ASN A 297 23.98 -17.81 -20.21
CA ASN A 297 23.57 -16.67 -21.01
C ASN A 297 24.38 -15.41 -20.64
N ASN A 298 25.01 -14.81 -21.65
CA ASN A 298 25.89 -13.65 -21.50
C ASN A 298 25.16 -12.39 -21.01
N GLU A 299 23.85 -12.24 -21.31
CA GLU A 299 23.04 -11.12 -20.82
C GLU A 299 23.04 -11.08 -19.29
N TRP A 300 22.97 -12.26 -18.65
CA TRP A 300 22.89 -12.44 -17.20
C TRP A 300 24.23 -12.80 -16.55
N SER A 301 25.34 -12.41 -17.19
CA SER A 301 26.68 -12.60 -16.62
C SER A 301 26.86 -11.84 -15.30
N PRO A 302 27.75 -12.29 -14.41
CA PRO A 302 27.97 -11.66 -13.10
C PRO A 302 28.22 -10.14 -13.16
N ASP A 303 28.99 -9.68 -14.15
CA ASP A 303 29.33 -8.26 -14.28
C ASP A 303 28.12 -7.38 -14.62
N ASN A 304 27.14 -7.93 -15.34
CA ASN A 304 25.93 -7.21 -15.72
C ASN A 304 24.89 -7.15 -14.58
N ILE A 305 24.87 -8.14 -13.69
CA ILE A 305 23.80 -8.30 -12.69
C ILE A 305 24.24 -7.95 -11.25
N LYS A 306 25.54 -7.96 -10.93
CA LYS A 306 26.03 -7.80 -9.54
C LYS A 306 25.68 -6.47 -8.88
N ASN A 307 25.50 -5.41 -9.68
CA ASN A 307 25.20 -4.06 -9.17
C ASN A 307 23.75 -3.94 -8.70
N ASP A 308 22.82 -4.66 -9.34
CA ASP A 308 21.39 -4.62 -9.00
C ASP A 308 20.69 -5.92 -9.44
N ILE A 309 20.80 -6.94 -8.58
CA ILE A 309 20.18 -8.25 -8.82
C ILE A 309 18.64 -8.15 -8.82
N GLY A 310 18.06 -7.21 -8.06
CA GLY A 310 16.62 -7.01 -7.98
C GLY A 310 16.04 -6.60 -9.33
N ASN A 311 16.61 -5.56 -9.94
CA ASN A 311 16.20 -5.12 -11.27
C ASN A 311 16.56 -6.13 -12.37
N ALA A 312 17.69 -6.84 -12.24
CA ALA A 312 18.03 -7.93 -13.17
C ALA A 312 16.96 -9.04 -13.18
N LEU A 313 16.42 -9.43 -12.02
CA LEU A 313 15.31 -10.37 -11.92
C LEU A 313 14.05 -9.86 -12.62
N ILE A 314 13.70 -8.59 -12.45
CA ILE A 314 12.55 -7.98 -13.14
C ILE A 314 12.73 -8.03 -14.67
N LYS A 315 13.92 -7.63 -15.16
CA LYS A 315 14.24 -7.67 -16.60
C LYS A 315 14.21 -9.09 -17.15
N PHE A 316 14.72 -10.05 -16.39
CA PHE A 316 14.66 -11.47 -16.74
C PHE A 316 13.21 -11.96 -16.84
N CYS A 317 12.36 -11.62 -15.87
CA CYS A 317 10.96 -12.02 -15.89
C CYS A 317 10.22 -11.48 -17.13
N LYS A 318 10.53 -10.25 -17.58
CA LYS A 318 9.92 -9.67 -18.80
C LYS A 318 10.24 -10.47 -20.06
N LYS A 319 11.38 -11.16 -20.08
CA LYS A 319 11.85 -12.01 -21.19
C LYS A 319 11.90 -13.49 -20.80
N ILE A 320 11.00 -13.93 -19.91
CA ILE A 320 11.09 -15.28 -19.33
C ILE A 320 11.10 -16.37 -20.43
N PRO A 321 12.10 -17.29 -20.45
CA PRO A 321 12.32 -18.21 -21.58
C PRO A 321 11.43 -19.47 -21.55
N VAL A 322 10.31 -19.42 -20.84
CA VAL A 322 9.39 -20.57 -20.70
C VAL A 322 7.94 -20.13 -20.92
N SER A 323 7.12 -21.04 -21.47
CA SER A 323 5.69 -20.81 -21.63
C SER A 323 4.96 -20.79 -20.27
N PRO A 324 3.74 -20.20 -20.18
CA PRO A 324 2.94 -20.23 -18.96
C PRO A 324 2.71 -21.64 -18.41
N ALA A 325 2.43 -22.61 -19.29
CA ALA A 325 2.23 -24.02 -18.90
C ALA A 325 3.50 -24.64 -18.29
N LYS A 326 4.68 -24.40 -18.88
CA LYS A 326 5.96 -24.89 -18.33
C LYS A 326 6.28 -24.25 -16.97
N LEU A 327 6.00 -22.95 -16.82
CA LEU A 327 6.18 -22.23 -15.55
C LEU A 327 5.31 -22.85 -14.45
N LEU A 328 4.01 -23.05 -14.70
CA LEU A 328 3.09 -23.64 -13.73
C LEU A 328 3.42 -25.10 -13.42
N HIS A 329 3.79 -25.89 -14.44
CA HIS A 329 4.21 -27.27 -14.23
C HIS A 329 5.40 -27.34 -13.25
N ALA A 330 6.42 -26.52 -13.45
CA ALA A 330 7.55 -26.41 -12.52
C ALA A 330 7.10 -25.94 -11.12
N ALA A 331 6.21 -24.94 -11.03
CA ALA A 331 5.74 -24.38 -9.77
C ALA A 331 4.98 -25.42 -8.92
N PHE A 332 4.11 -26.21 -9.55
CA PHE A 332 3.34 -27.25 -8.86
C PHE A 332 4.10 -28.56 -8.64
N SER A 333 5.23 -28.75 -9.32
CA SER A 333 6.16 -29.87 -9.07
C SER A 333 6.97 -29.70 -7.78
N ILE A 334 7.05 -28.48 -7.21
CA ILE A 334 7.75 -28.23 -5.95
C ILE A 334 7.04 -28.97 -4.80
N ARG A 335 7.72 -29.96 -4.21
CA ARG A 335 7.27 -30.70 -3.04
C ARG A 335 7.65 -29.98 -1.74
N GLY A 336 7.09 -30.42 -0.61
CA GLY A 336 7.48 -29.92 0.71
C GLY A 336 6.96 -28.52 1.08
N LEU A 337 6.07 -27.93 0.27
CA LEU A 337 5.37 -26.69 0.57
C LEU A 337 3.94 -27.01 1.02
N SER A 338 3.75 -27.61 2.19
CA SER A 338 2.40 -27.77 2.79
C SER A 338 1.92 -26.45 3.39
N THR A 339 0.61 -26.28 3.54
CA THR A 339 0.05 -25.08 4.19
C THR A 339 0.55 -24.98 5.63
N GLN A 340 0.58 -26.10 6.36
CA GLN A 340 1.07 -26.18 7.73
C GLN A 340 2.55 -25.77 7.86
N TYR A 341 3.38 -26.17 6.89
CA TYR A 341 4.80 -25.78 6.87
C TYR A 341 4.95 -24.26 6.69
N ILE A 342 4.20 -23.68 5.74
CA ILE A 342 4.21 -22.23 5.48
C ILE A 342 3.70 -21.47 6.71
N SER A 343 2.56 -21.88 7.27
CA SER A 343 1.99 -21.24 8.47
C SER A 343 2.95 -21.28 9.65
N ARG A 344 3.68 -22.39 9.86
CA ARG A 344 4.69 -22.47 10.92
C ARG A 344 5.82 -21.46 10.74
N ILE A 345 6.32 -21.29 9.51
CA ILE A 345 7.37 -20.29 9.23
C ILE A 345 6.81 -18.88 9.39
N PHE A 346 5.60 -18.63 8.89
CA PHE A 346 4.91 -17.35 8.98
C PHE A 346 4.77 -16.93 10.44
N ILE A 347 4.13 -17.76 11.28
CA ILE A 347 3.90 -17.47 12.71
C ILE A 347 5.24 -17.28 13.44
N LYS A 348 6.24 -18.13 13.17
CA LYS A 348 7.57 -17.96 13.78
C LYS A 348 8.21 -16.62 13.41
N THR A 349 8.08 -16.21 12.15
CA THR A 349 8.62 -14.95 11.66
C THR A 349 7.88 -13.75 12.26
N GLU A 350 6.56 -13.82 12.30
CA GLU A 350 5.70 -12.80 12.92
C GLU A 350 6.02 -12.63 14.41
N MET A 351 6.12 -13.72 15.17
CA MET A 351 6.49 -13.68 16.58
C MET A 351 7.86 -13.02 16.81
N LEU A 352 8.84 -13.27 15.93
CA LEU A 352 10.17 -12.65 16.02
C LEU A 352 10.14 -11.14 15.72
N LEU A 353 9.28 -10.69 14.81
CA LEU A 353 9.14 -9.26 14.52
C LEU A 353 8.40 -8.55 15.65
N LYS A 354 7.31 -9.13 16.15
CA LYS A 354 6.57 -8.61 17.31
C LYS A 354 7.41 -8.61 18.58
N SER A 355 8.28 -9.59 18.81
CA SER A 355 9.12 -9.60 20.02
C SER A 355 10.26 -8.59 19.97
N ARG A 356 10.78 -8.24 18.79
CA ARG A 356 11.77 -7.17 18.63
C ARG A 356 11.21 -5.79 18.93
N SER A 357 9.94 -5.53 18.62
CA SER A 357 9.30 -4.27 19.03
C SER A 357 9.14 -4.17 20.55
N VAL A 358 9.04 -5.30 21.26
CA VAL A 358 8.92 -5.35 22.74
C VAL A 358 10.28 -5.25 23.44
N LEU A 359 11.33 -5.90 22.91
CA LEU A 359 12.66 -5.90 23.54
C LEU A 359 13.39 -4.55 23.45
N ASN A 360 13.12 -3.75 22.40
CA ASN A 360 13.65 -2.40 22.27
C ASN A 360 12.99 -1.39 23.25
N SER A 361 11.94 -1.79 23.97
CA SER A 361 11.29 -0.95 24.98
C SER A 361 11.81 -1.19 26.42
N GLY A 362 12.80 -2.07 26.62
CA GLY A 362 13.06 -2.67 27.94
C GLY A 362 14.47 -2.58 28.55
N SER A 363 15.50 -2.06 27.89
CA SER A 363 16.86 -2.01 28.51
C SER A 363 17.32 -0.61 28.87
N LYS A 364 17.26 -0.30 30.17
CA LYS A 364 18.02 0.78 30.80
C LYS A 364 19.49 0.39 30.85
N GLN A 365 20.31 0.86 29.92
CA GLN A 365 21.75 1.00 30.14
C GLN A 365 22.24 2.37 29.68
N LEU A 366 22.82 3.11 30.63
CA LEU A 366 23.52 4.37 30.42
C LEU A 366 24.77 4.12 29.60
N ILE A 367 24.88 4.70 28.40
CA ILE A 367 26.10 4.71 27.60
C ILE A 367 26.66 6.13 27.54
N LYS A 368 27.91 6.26 27.97
CA LYS A 368 28.72 7.48 28.00
C LYS A 368 28.96 8.05 26.60
N SER A 369 28.91 9.38 26.56
CA SER A 369 29.24 10.27 25.45
C SER A 369 30.58 9.98 24.76
N ARG A 370 30.55 9.96 23.43
CA ARG A 370 31.68 10.33 22.56
C ARG A 370 31.18 11.26 21.46
N SER A 371 31.78 12.44 21.42
CA SER A 371 31.58 13.53 20.48
C SER A 371 32.47 13.34 19.25
N SER A 372 31.86 13.46 18.06
CA SER A 372 32.33 14.27 16.92
C SER A 372 31.47 13.98 15.68
N ASP A 373 31.09 15.04 14.98
CA ASP A 373 30.46 15.12 13.65
C ASP A 373 28.92 15.12 13.59
N ASN A 374 28.41 16.36 13.71
CA ASN A 374 27.01 16.76 13.71
C ASN A 374 26.40 16.80 12.31
N LEU A 375 26.02 15.64 11.76
CA LEU A 375 24.94 15.54 10.76
C LEU A 375 24.07 14.32 11.08
N PRO A 376 22.77 14.33 10.78
CA PRO A 376 21.93 13.16 11.03
C PRO A 376 22.43 12.01 10.16
N THR A 377 22.51 10.79 10.71
CA THR A 377 22.85 9.62 9.89
C THR A 377 21.77 9.40 8.84
N SER A 378 22.13 8.92 7.65
CA SER A 378 21.19 8.66 6.55
C SER A 378 20.01 7.75 6.98
N GLN A 379 20.19 6.93 8.01
CA GLN A 379 19.12 6.10 8.58
C GLN A 379 18.10 6.89 9.40
N SER A 380 18.51 7.84 10.23
CA SER A 380 17.59 8.69 11.00
C SER A 380 16.72 9.57 10.08
N GLN A 381 17.32 10.13 9.02
CA GLN A 381 16.65 10.95 8.01
C GLN A 381 15.63 10.13 7.20
N VAL A 382 16.01 8.92 6.76
CA VAL A 382 15.12 8.00 6.06
C VAL A 382 13.99 7.53 6.97
N ASN A 383 14.24 7.28 8.26
CA ASN A 383 13.20 6.82 9.18
C ASN A 383 12.11 7.87 9.43
N ILE A 384 12.43 9.17 9.47
CA ILE A 384 11.40 10.21 9.60
C ILE A 384 10.65 10.43 8.29
N GLN A 385 11.36 10.43 7.18
CA GLN A 385 10.73 10.51 5.86
C GLN A 385 9.84 9.28 5.57
N MET A 386 10.15 8.13 6.16
CA MET A 386 9.29 6.94 6.12
C MET A 386 8.15 6.95 7.16
N MET A 387 8.07 7.96 8.04
CA MET A 387 7.06 8.11 9.09
C MET A 387 6.22 9.39 8.99
N SER A 388 6.57 10.34 8.12
CA SER A 388 5.78 11.55 7.86
C SER A 388 5.42 11.60 6.38
N HIS A 389 4.13 11.61 6.06
CA HIS A 389 3.65 11.91 4.71
C HIS A 389 3.52 13.44 4.49
N THR A 390 3.83 14.22 5.53
CA THR A 390 3.61 15.67 5.57
C THR A 390 4.82 16.48 5.10
N LEU A 391 6.05 16.04 5.40
CA LEU A 391 7.28 16.80 5.14
C LEU A 391 8.06 16.34 3.91
N THR A 392 8.59 17.31 3.16
CA THR A 392 9.67 17.07 2.18
C THR A 392 11.02 16.89 2.89
N ILE A 393 11.99 16.29 2.19
CA ILE A 393 13.38 16.12 2.68
C ILE A 393 13.98 17.46 3.14
N ARG A 394 13.75 18.55 2.40
CA ARG A 394 14.31 19.88 2.71
C ARG A 394 13.72 20.49 3.97
N GLU A 395 12.42 20.31 4.20
CA GLU A 395 11.74 20.78 5.41
C GLU A 395 12.19 19.99 6.63
N LEU A 396 12.35 18.67 6.46
CA LEU A 396 12.89 17.80 7.49
C LEU A 396 14.30 18.23 7.94
N PHE A 397 15.21 18.52 7.00
CA PHE A 397 16.55 19.03 7.32
C PHE A 397 16.52 20.35 8.08
N THR A 398 15.64 21.26 7.65
CA THR A 398 15.49 22.58 8.29
C THR A 398 15.03 22.40 9.74
N LEU A 399 13.99 21.59 9.96
CA LEU A 399 13.47 21.31 11.30
C LEU A 399 14.50 20.60 12.18
N TRP A 400 15.27 19.65 11.64
CA TRP A 400 16.33 18.96 12.37
C TRP A 400 17.45 19.89 12.84
N SER A 401 17.77 20.91 12.05
CA SER A 401 18.76 21.93 12.45
C SER A 401 18.30 22.80 13.62
N TRP A 402 16.99 22.82 13.92
CA TRP A 402 16.40 23.63 14.97
C TRP A 402 16.23 22.90 16.30
N LEU A 403 16.25 21.57 16.30
CA LEU A 403 16.13 20.75 17.51
C LEU A 403 17.35 20.93 18.42
N PRO A 404 17.21 20.81 19.76
CA PRO A 404 18.36 20.78 20.65
C PRO A 404 19.32 19.66 20.26
N VAL A 405 20.63 19.93 20.25
CA VAL A 405 21.67 18.99 19.75
C VAL A 405 21.58 17.60 20.39
N ARG A 406 21.23 17.52 21.67
CA ARG A 406 21.06 16.23 22.34
C ARG A 406 19.93 15.40 21.72
N ILE A 407 18.87 16.03 21.24
CA ILE A 407 17.67 15.39 20.68
C ILE A 407 17.92 14.86 19.27
N THR A 408 18.81 15.48 18.49
CA THR A 408 19.15 14.99 17.15
C THR A 408 19.85 13.63 17.15
N MET A 409 20.29 13.15 18.33
CA MET A 409 20.87 11.81 18.53
C MET A 409 19.82 10.73 18.79
N TYR A 410 18.58 11.11 19.10
CA TYR A 410 17.49 10.18 19.40
C TYR A 410 16.75 9.80 18.13
N GLN A 411 16.21 8.58 18.09
CA GLN A 411 15.34 8.17 17.00
C GLN A 411 13.94 8.75 17.24
N PRO A 412 13.42 9.59 16.33
CA PRO A 412 12.04 10.03 16.41
C PRO A 412 11.12 8.84 16.13
N VAL A 413 9.98 8.80 16.79
CA VAL A 413 8.93 7.79 16.66
C VAL A 413 7.60 8.51 16.54
N LEU A 414 6.80 8.15 15.54
CA LEU A 414 5.45 8.68 15.42
C LEU A 414 4.59 8.14 16.57
N LEU A 415 4.22 9.03 17.49
CA LEU A 415 3.40 8.68 18.65
C LEU A 415 1.93 8.78 18.31
N TYR A 416 1.54 9.85 17.64
CA TYR A 416 0.16 10.16 17.31
C TYR A 416 0.11 10.83 15.94
N THR A 417 -0.90 10.46 15.16
CA THR A 417 -1.28 11.16 13.93
C THR A 417 -2.79 11.09 13.77
N THR A 418 -3.42 12.18 13.34
CA THR A 418 -4.87 12.19 13.05
C THR A 418 -5.24 11.22 11.92
N GLU A 419 -4.31 10.88 11.03
CA GLU A 419 -4.54 9.93 9.93
C GLU A 419 -4.69 8.47 10.41
N GLU A 420 -3.98 8.07 11.47
CA GLU A 420 -4.02 6.70 12.00
C GLU A 420 -4.89 6.58 13.27
N HIS A 421 -4.97 7.64 14.06
CA HIS A 421 -5.51 7.59 15.42
C HIS A 421 -6.82 8.39 15.60
N GLY A 422 -7.31 9.04 14.54
CA GLY A 422 -8.50 9.89 14.56
C GLY A 422 -8.31 11.18 15.34
N CYS A 423 -9.31 12.06 15.33
CA CYS A 423 -9.20 13.44 15.84
C CYS A 423 -9.85 13.58 17.23
N SER A 424 -9.19 13.05 18.27
CA SER A 424 -9.66 13.13 19.66
C SER A 424 -8.52 13.43 20.62
N LEU A 425 -8.68 14.48 21.44
CA LEU A 425 -7.71 14.79 22.51
C LEU A 425 -7.53 13.64 23.51
N THR A 426 -8.58 12.84 23.77
CA THR A 426 -8.47 11.66 24.63
C THR A 426 -7.45 10.66 24.07
N THR A 427 -7.55 10.35 22.78
CA THR A 427 -6.61 9.45 22.09
C THR A 427 -5.22 10.05 22.03
N PHE A 428 -5.11 11.36 21.78
CA PHE A 428 -3.85 12.09 21.83
C PHE A 428 -3.16 11.88 23.19
N TYR A 429 -3.84 12.14 24.31
CA TYR A 429 -3.22 12.01 25.63
C TYR A 429 -2.81 10.59 25.96
N VAL A 430 -3.65 9.59 25.68
CA VAL A 430 -3.34 8.17 25.93
C VAL A 430 -2.01 7.75 25.28
N ARG A 431 -1.67 8.34 24.13
CA ARG A 431 -0.48 7.98 23.36
C ARG A 431 0.72 8.86 23.64
N VAL A 432 0.50 10.14 23.94
CA VAL A 432 1.57 11.15 23.96
C VAL A 432 1.99 11.52 25.39
N GLU A 433 1.12 11.38 26.40
CA GLU A 433 1.31 12.06 27.68
C GLU A 433 2.53 11.66 28.51
N GLN A 434 3.08 10.47 28.28
CA GLN A 434 4.26 9.97 29.00
C GLN A 434 5.59 10.30 28.28
N HIS A 435 5.52 10.86 27.06
CA HIS A 435 6.69 11.14 26.24
C HIS A 435 7.21 12.57 26.42
N GLU A 436 8.53 12.69 26.42
CA GLU A 436 9.28 13.94 26.62
C GLU A 436 10.67 13.81 25.98
N PRO A 437 11.09 14.78 25.16
CA PRO A 437 10.29 15.86 24.59
C PRO A 437 9.37 15.34 23.47
N THR A 438 8.46 16.19 22.99
CA THR A 438 7.62 15.88 21.82
C THR A 438 7.74 16.95 20.74
N LEU A 439 7.66 16.55 19.48
CA LEU A 439 7.62 17.45 18.32
C LEU A 439 6.23 17.33 17.70
N LEU A 440 5.46 18.42 17.82
CA LEU A 440 4.11 18.54 17.32
C LEU A 440 4.12 19.29 15.99
N MET A 441 3.49 18.72 14.96
CA MET A 441 3.48 19.26 13.62
C MET A 441 2.08 19.26 13.02
N ILE A 442 1.67 20.42 12.51
CA ILE A 442 0.36 20.66 11.93
C ILE A 442 0.53 20.93 10.44
N LYS A 443 -0.22 20.17 9.63
CA LYS A 443 -0.53 20.50 8.25
C LYS A 443 -1.98 20.94 8.17
N THR A 444 -2.22 22.13 7.67
CA THR A 444 -3.58 22.65 7.49
C THR A 444 -4.20 22.19 6.16
N CYS A 445 -5.50 22.39 6.01
CA CYS A 445 -6.20 22.18 4.73
C CYS A 445 -5.71 23.15 3.62
N ASN A 446 -5.16 24.31 3.97
CA ASN A 446 -4.58 25.27 3.01
C ASN A 446 -3.08 25.02 2.74
N ASN A 447 -2.54 23.88 3.21
CA ASN A 447 -1.15 23.46 3.08
C ASN A 447 -0.13 24.30 3.85
N GLU A 448 -0.53 25.10 4.84
CA GLU A 448 0.41 25.63 5.82
C GLU A 448 1.01 24.51 6.67
N VAL A 449 2.30 24.65 7.00
CA VAL A 449 3.03 23.66 7.79
C VAL A 449 3.79 24.39 8.89
N PHE A 450 3.35 24.20 10.12
CA PHE A 450 3.94 24.80 11.31
C PHE A 450 3.73 23.89 12.53
N GLY A 451 4.33 24.24 13.65
CA GLY A 451 4.20 23.41 14.84
C GLY A 451 5.07 23.89 16.00
N ALA A 452 5.30 22.99 16.93
CA ALA A 452 6.04 23.28 18.14
C ALA A 452 6.91 22.09 18.57
N TYR A 453 8.10 22.40 19.06
CA TYR A 453 8.85 21.49 19.90
C TYR A 453 8.44 21.75 21.36
N CYS A 454 7.91 20.73 22.01
CA CYS A 454 7.35 20.76 23.36
C CYS A 454 8.33 20.10 24.33
N SER A 455 8.84 20.87 25.29
CA SER A 455 9.94 20.43 26.16
C SER A 455 9.52 19.43 27.24
N SER A 456 8.25 19.44 27.64
CA SER A 456 7.73 18.73 28.82
C SER A 456 6.68 17.67 28.48
N ARG A 457 6.41 16.75 29.41
CA ARG A 457 5.36 15.73 29.28
C ARG A 457 3.97 16.37 29.29
N TRP A 458 3.07 15.90 28.43
CA TRP A 458 1.66 16.34 28.48
C TRP A 458 0.91 15.85 29.72
N PHE A 459 1.46 14.89 30.47
CA PHE A 459 0.93 14.52 31.79
C PHE A 459 0.99 15.68 32.80
N GLU A 460 1.90 16.65 32.63
CA GLU A 460 2.04 17.80 33.53
C GLU A 460 0.76 18.64 33.65
N ARG A 461 -0.13 18.60 32.65
CA ARG A 461 -1.47 19.21 32.72
C ARG A 461 -2.32 18.77 33.93
N ASN A 462 -2.01 17.60 34.48
CA ASN A 462 -2.72 17.02 35.62
C ASN A 462 -2.04 17.31 36.97
N VAL A 463 -0.85 17.92 36.96
CA VAL A 463 -0.12 18.27 38.18
C VAL A 463 -0.87 19.37 38.92
N LYS A 464 -1.04 19.16 40.23
CA LYS A 464 -1.71 20.09 41.12
C LYS A 464 -0.68 20.77 42.02
N ASP A 465 -0.88 22.04 42.29
CA ASP A 465 -0.11 22.78 43.28
C ASP A 465 -0.45 22.33 44.72
N ASP A 466 0.26 22.90 45.69
CA ASP A 466 0.07 22.62 47.13
C ASP A 466 -1.35 22.97 47.63
N LYS A 467 -2.11 23.74 46.85
CA LYS A 467 -3.50 24.12 47.13
C LYS A 467 -4.51 23.24 46.39
N GLY A 468 -4.05 22.21 45.68
CA GLY A 468 -4.88 21.26 44.94
C GLY A 468 -5.44 21.80 43.61
N GLN A 469 -4.99 22.98 43.17
CA GLN A 469 -5.37 23.59 41.90
C GLN A 469 -4.46 23.11 40.79
N ARG A 470 -5.00 22.88 39.59
CA ARG A 470 -4.19 22.48 38.43
C ARG A 470 -3.32 23.67 38.00
N GLN A 471 -2.07 23.39 37.70
CA GLN A 471 -1.18 24.39 37.12
C GLN A 471 -1.70 24.81 35.73
N ALA A 472 -1.88 26.12 35.52
CA ALA A 472 -2.48 26.64 34.29
C ALA A 472 -1.58 26.47 33.06
N TYR A 473 -0.26 26.62 33.24
CA TYR A 473 0.75 26.47 32.19
C TYR A 473 1.94 25.66 32.68
N PHE A 474 2.48 24.80 31.84
CA PHE A 474 3.64 23.95 32.07
C PHE A 474 4.62 24.05 30.89
N GLY A 475 5.76 23.35 30.94
CA GLY A 475 6.83 23.48 29.96
C GLY A 475 8.03 24.29 30.46
N THR A 476 9.08 24.32 29.66
CA THR A 476 10.32 25.05 29.94
C THR A 476 10.70 25.94 28.75
N GLY A 477 11.68 26.82 28.97
CA GLY A 477 12.26 27.70 27.95
C GLY A 477 12.92 27.00 26.75
N GLU A 478 12.99 25.67 26.74
CA GLU A 478 13.41 24.91 25.56
C GLU A 478 12.30 24.67 24.55
N THR A 479 11.04 24.93 24.93
CA THR A 479 9.91 24.93 23.99
C THR A 479 10.14 26.01 22.93
N PHE A 480 9.84 25.71 21.67
CA PHE A 480 9.89 26.70 20.60
C PHE A 480 8.85 26.40 19.54
N LEU A 481 8.41 27.43 18.83
CA LEU A 481 7.55 27.29 17.66
C LEU A 481 8.36 27.30 16.38
N PHE A 482 7.80 26.74 15.32
CA PHE A 482 8.38 26.83 13.99
C PHE A 482 7.30 26.95 12.93
N SER A 483 7.65 27.58 11.81
CA SER A 483 6.90 27.54 10.56
C SER A 483 7.82 27.07 9.45
N LEU A 484 7.30 26.22 8.55
CA LEU A 484 7.99 25.67 7.39
C LEU A 484 7.39 26.19 6.08
N TYR A 485 6.08 26.48 6.08
CA TYR A 485 5.34 27.11 4.98
C TYR A 485 4.18 27.93 5.58
N PRO A 486 3.93 29.19 5.15
CA PRO A 486 4.50 29.86 3.97
C PRO A 486 5.94 30.38 4.13
N GLU A 487 6.35 30.76 5.35
CA GLU A 487 7.70 31.26 5.62
C GLU A 487 8.44 30.36 6.62
N ARG A 488 9.72 30.10 6.35
CA ARG A 488 10.55 29.27 7.23
C ARG A 488 11.11 30.09 8.37
N ALA A 489 10.65 29.83 9.59
CA ALA A 489 11.09 30.54 10.77
C ALA A 489 11.08 29.64 12.02
N LYS A 490 12.01 29.92 12.94
CA LYS A 490 12.05 29.36 14.29
C LYS A 490 11.80 30.50 15.28
N TYR A 491 10.89 30.30 16.21
CA TYR A 491 10.55 31.26 17.26
C TYR A 491 10.93 30.65 18.62
N PRO A 492 12.17 30.88 19.10
CA PRO A 492 12.60 30.45 20.42
C PRO A 492 11.90 31.23 21.53
N TRP A 493 11.97 30.74 22.76
CA TRP A 493 11.54 31.51 23.93
C TRP A 493 12.32 32.82 24.03
N VAL A 494 11.62 33.92 24.27
CA VAL A 494 12.21 35.27 24.37
C VAL A 494 13.25 35.40 25.50
N GLY A 495 13.18 34.53 26.51
CA GLY A 495 14.14 34.54 27.64
C GLY A 495 15.49 33.89 27.38
N ILE A 496 15.72 33.34 26.18
CA ILE A 496 17.03 32.80 25.81
C ILE A 496 18.09 33.91 25.65
N GLU A 497 17.68 35.14 25.27
CA GLU A 497 18.60 36.25 24.97
C GLU A 497 18.98 37.11 26.19
N GLY A 498 18.65 36.67 27.40
CA GLY A 498 19.32 37.13 28.64
C GLY A 498 18.84 38.45 29.24
N ASP A 499 17.71 39.01 28.80
CA ASP A 499 17.14 40.19 29.45
C ASP A 499 16.43 39.81 30.76
N LYS A 500 16.83 40.43 31.88
CA LYS A 500 16.52 39.95 33.24
C LYS A 500 15.17 40.42 33.80
N ASP A 501 14.39 41.18 33.03
CA ASP A 501 13.06 41.69 33.44
C ASP A 501 11.94 41.16 32.53
N LEU A 502 11.86 39.84 32.37
CA LEU A 502 10.73 39.21 31.68
C LEU A 502 9.55 39.08 32.64
N GLY A 503 8.43 39.75 32.31
CA GLY A 503 7.18 39.58 33.04
C GLY A 503 6.66 38.14 32.93
N HIS A 504 5.92 37.67 33.94
CA HIS A 504 5.37 36.30 34.02
C HIS A 504 4.52 35.90 32.80
N SER A 505 4.00 36.86 32.03
CA SER A 505 3.32 36.62 30.75
C SER A 505 4.20 36.02 29.66
N SER A 506 5.52 35.97 29.84
CA SER A 506 6.50 35.47 28.86
C SER A 506 6.97 34.03 29.16
N GLU A 507 6.43 33.40 30.21
CA GLU A 507 6.74 32.03 30.64
C GLU A 507 5.53 31.09 30.48
N LEU A 508 4.62 31.43 29.56
CA LEU A 508 3.41 30.68 29.27
C LEU A 508 3.65 29.74 28.08
N PHE A 509 4.29 28.59 28.34
CA PHE A 509 4.80 27.70 27.27
C PHE A 509 3.73 26.75 26.72
N MET A 510 3.11 25.94 27.58
CA MET A 510 2.12 24.93 27.19
C MET A 510 0.95 24.95 28.17
N ALA A 511 -0.27 24.81 27.71
CA ALA A 511 -1.46 24.61 28.53
C ALA A 511 -2.40 23.62 27.83
N ALA A 512 -3.06 22.75 28.59
CA ALA A 512 -3.88 21.71 27.99
C ALA A 512 -4.91 21.18 28.98
N ASP A 513 -6.09 20.80 28.51
CA ASP A 513 -7.10 20.09 29.30
C ASP A 513 -7.87 19.10 28.42
N SER A 514 -9.02 18.60 28.89
CA SER A 514 -9.84 17.65 28.11
C SER A 514 -10.49 18.26 26.86
N LYS A 515 -10.47 19.59 26.71
CA LYS A 515 -11.18 20.35 25.68
C LYS A 515 -10.27 21.19 24.78
N MET A 516 -9.04 21.47 25.18
CA MET A 516 -8.11 22.26 24.38
C MET A 516 -6.64 21.90 24.60
N ILE A 517 -5.83 22.27 23.60
CA ILE A 517 -4.37 22.37 23.68
C ILE A 517 -3.98 23.79 23.29
N THR A 518 -3.06 24.39 24.05
CA THR A 518 -2.43 25.69 23.78
C THR A 518 -0.92 25.57 23.89
N ILE A 519 -0.19 26.15 22.93
CA ILE A 519 1.26 26.29 22.97
C ILE A 519 1.60 27.75 22.68
N GLY A 520 2.29 28.40 23.62
CA GLY A 520 2.62 29.82 23.59
C GLY A 520 1.46 30.72 24.00
N GLY A 521 1.64 31.45 25.10
CA GLY A 521 0.67 32.38 25.67
C GLY A 521 1.22 33.80 25.90
N GLY A 522 0.38 34.63 26.52
CA GLY A 522 0.71 36.03 26.86
C GLY A 522 0.29 36.99 25.77
N GLU A 523 -0.90 37.58 25.93
CA GLU A 523 -1.55 38.47 24.93
C GLU A 523 -1.94 37.79 23.59
N GLY A 524 -2.15 36.48 23.63
CA GLY A 524 -2.62 35.68 22.51
C GLY A 524 -2.29 34.20 22.74
N GLN A 525 -2.65 33.35 21.79
CA GLN A 525 -2.32 31.92 21.79
C GLN A 525 -1.63 31.59 20.47
N ALA A 526 -0.36 31.20 20.53
CA ALA A 526 0.39 31.00 19.30
C ALA A 526 -0.07 29.77 18.52
N ILE A 527 -0.41 28.69 19.22
CA ILE A 527 -1.18 27.57 18.67
C ILE A 527 -2.26 27.23 19.68
N TRP A 528 -3.51 27.28 19.26
CA TRP A 528 -4.66 26.75 19.98
C TRP A 528 -5.37 25.71 19.12
N MET A 529 -5.82 24.61 19.72
CA MET A 529 -6.58 23.55 19.06
C MET A 529 -7.76 23.11 19.92
N ASP A 530 -8.87 22.78 19.26
CA ASP A 530 -10.10 22.33 19.88
C ASP A 530 -10.07 20.85 20.32
N GLU A 531 -11.13 20.41 21.02
CA GLU A 531 -11.23 19.06 21.58
C GLU A 531 -11.23 17.94 20.53
N ASN A 532 -11.65 18.29 19.32
CA ASN A 532 -11.76 17.41 18.18
C ASN A 532 -10.52 17.45 17.28
N ILE A 533 -9.46 18.20 17.63
CA ILE A 533 -8.23 18.31 16.82
C ILE A 533 -8.57 18.57 15.34
N ARG A 534 -9.56 19.44 15.11
CA ARG A 534 -10.06 19.77 13.76
C ARG A 534 -9.86 21.24 13.47
N PHE A 535 -10.15 22.09 14.43
CA PHE A 535 -10.03 23.53 14.27
C PHE A 535 -8.97 24.07 15.21
N GLY A 536 -8.20 25.03 14.71
CA GLY A 536 -7.21 25.74 15.50
C GLY A 536 -7.14 27.20 15.16
N LYS A 537 -6.44 27.93 16.04
CA LYS A 537 -6.19 29.36 15.92
C LYS A 537 -4.72 29.65 16.24
N THR A 538 -4.16 30.65 15.57
CA THR A 538 -2.81 31.14 15.79
C THR A 538 -2.80 32.67 15.87
N ASP A 539 -2.27 33.18 16.97
CA ASP A 539 -2.05 34.60 17.23
C ASP A 539 -0.57 34.86 17.54
N GLY A 540 -0.18 36.13 17.68
CA GLY A 540 1.08 36.45 18.32
C GLY A 540 1.04 36.21 19.82
N CYS A 541 2.17 35.85 20.43
CA CYS A 541 2.27 35.66 21.88
C CYS A 541 3.58 36.21 22.45
N LYS A 542 3.55 36.66 23.71
CA LYS A 542 4.72 37.20 24.43
C LYS A 542 5.78 36.14 24.73
N THR A 543 5.40 34.87 24.90
CA THR A 543 6.37 33.80 25.19
C THR A 543 7.39 33.60 24.05
N PHE A 544 6.97 33.72 22.79
CA PHE A 544 7.82 33.44 21.63
C PHE A 544 8.04 34.63 20.70
N ASN A 545 7.32 35.74 20.92
CA ASN A 545 7.28 36.91 20.04
C ASN A 545 7.07 36.53 18.55
N ASN A 546 6.24 35.52 18.32
CA ASN A 546 5.89 35.04 16.98
C ASN A 546 4.77 35.92 16.38
N PRO A 547 4.70 36.06 15.05
CA PRO A 547 3.47 36.44 14.37
C PRO A 547 2.49 35.25 14.31
N PRO A 548 1.22 35.45 13.92
CA PRO A 548 0.34 34.36 13.52
C PRO A 548 1.04 33.43 12.51
N LEU A 549 0.95 32.11 12.73
CA LEU A 549 1.70 31.11 11.97
C LEU A 549 1.06 30.79 10.60
N CYS A 550 -0.18 31.23 10.37
CA CYS A 550 -0.85 31.23 9.07
C CYS A 550 -1.52 32.58 8.79
N PRO A 551 -1.72 32.96 7.51
CA PRO A 551 -2.25 34.28 7.15
C PRO A 551 -3.68 34.55 7.65
N SER A 552 -4.52 33.51 7.77
CA SER A 552 -5.91 33.63 8.19
C SER A 552 -6.10 33.77 9.70
N GLY A 553 -5.10 33.42 10.51
CA GLY A 553 -5.22 33.32 11.97
C GLY A 553 -6.01 32.08 12.43
N ASP A 554 -7.11 31.75 11.77
CA ASP A 554 -7.86 30.50 11.99
C ASP A 554 -7.47 29.44 10.95
N PHE A 555 -7.43 28.16 11.34
CA PHE A 555 -7.08 27.06 10.44
C PHE A 555 -7.86 25.77 10.73
N GLU A 556 -8.09 24.98 9.68
CA GLU A 556 -8.55 23.59 9.79
C GLU A 556 -7.37 22.64 9.65
N ILE A 557 -7.26 21.69 10.58
CA ILE A 557 -6.19 20.70 10.64
C ILE A 557 -6.51 19.61 9.62
N ARG A 558 -5.63 19.45 8.64
CA ARG A 558 -5.65 18.31 7.71
C ARG A 558 -4.96 17.12 8.34
N VAL A 559 -3.77 17.33 8.89
CA VAL A 559 -2.99 16.31 9.60
C VAL A 559 -2.30 16.94 10.80
N LEU A 560 -2.44 16.33 11.98
CA LEU A 560 -1.58 16.57 13.14
C LEU A 560 -0.70 15.35 13.31
N GLU A 561 0.63 15.51 13.27
CA GLU A 561 1.61 14.47 13.59
C GLU A 561 2.38 14.85 14.86
N VAL A 562 2.61 13.89 15.75
CA VAL A 562 3.34 14.07 17.00
C VAL A 562 4.43 13.03 17.10
N TYR A 563 5.66 13.48 17.21
CA TYR A 563 6.84 12.62 17.33
C TYR A 563 7.41 12.68 18.74
N GLY A 564 7.76 11.53 19.28
CA GLY A 564 8.58 11.39 20.49
C GLY A 564 10.00 11.00 20.13
N PHE A 565 10.94 11.17 21.04
CA PHE A 565 12.36 10.88 20.81
C PHE A 565 12.81 9.75 21.75
N VAL A 566 13.11 8.58 21.18
CA VAL A 566 13.52 7.38 21.94
C VAL A 566 15.02 7.14 21.75
N GLY A 567 15.73 6.89 22.84
CA GLY A 567 17.18 6.67 22.83
C GLY A 567 17.50 5.35 22.12
N ILE A 568 18.60 5.32 21.37
CA ILE A 568 19.11 4.11 20.70
C ILE A 568 19.72 3.15 21.74
#